data_AF-A0A958Y7V4-F1
#
_entry.id   AF-A0A958Y7V4-F1
#
_cell.length_a   1.000
_cell.length_b   1.000
_cell.length_c   1.000
_cell.angle_alpha   90.00
_cell.angle_beta   90.00
_cell.angle_gamma   90.00
#
_symmetry.space_group_name_H-M   'P 1'
#
loop_
_entity.id
_entity.type
_entity.pdbx_description
1 polymer ?
#
loop_
_entity_poly.entity_id
_entity_poly.type
_entity_poly.pdbx_seq_one_letter_code
_entity_poly.pdbx_strand_id
1 'polypeptide(L)'
;HIRNNLLGYSVAEILKAAGNNVYKTQIINDRGIHICKSMLAWQRFGNGETPKSTGLKGDKLVGNYYVKFDQEYKKEINTLIAEGNTEEEAKKKAPILLEAQDMLRKWEAGDADTVALWKTMNGWVYEGFEETYKNLGVDFDKLYYESDTYLLGKEFVAEGLKTGVFYKKEDGSVWCDLTEDGLDEKIVQRADGTAVYITQDIGTAIQRIKDYPDVGGMVYTVGNEQDYHFKVLFLILQKLGFDWAQNLYHLSYGMVDLPSGKMKSREGTVVDADDLITEMTQTAEDISKELGKLDDFTEDEKQSIYRIIGLGALKYYILKVDPKKRILFDPKESVDFQGNTGPFIQYTYA
;
A
#
# COMPACT_ATOMS: atom_id res chain seq x y z
N HIS A 1 2.64 -3.43 5.17
CA HIS A 1 2.10 -4.02 3.93
C HIS A 1 2.55 -5.46 3.65
N ILE A 2 3.52 -6.04 4.38
CA ILE A 2 3.96 -7.44 4.15
C ILE A 2 2.79 -8.43 4.12
N ARG A 3 1.85 -8.34 5.07
CA ARG A 3 0.67 -9.24 5.11
C ARG A 3 -0.15 -9.21 3.83
N ASN A 4 -0.34 -8.02 3.24
CA ASN A 4 -1.01 -7.82 1.97
C ASN A 4 -0.30 -8.62 0.86
N ASN A 5 0.99 -8.36 0.70
CA ASN A 5 1.82 -8.98 -0.33
C ASN A 5 1.82 -10.51 -0.19
N LEU A 6 2.02 -11.02 1.02
CA LEU A 6 2.11 -12.46 1.24
C LEU A 6 0.78 -13.18 1.04
N LEU A 7 -0.34 -12.62 1.51
CA LEU A 7 -1.67 -13.21 1.29
C LEU A 7 -2.03 -13.22 -0.20
N GLY A 8 -1.84 -12.09 -0.89
CA GLY A 8 -2.13 -11.99 -2.32
C GLY A 8 -1.25 -12.93 -3.14
N TYR A 9 0.05 -12.97 -2.85
CA TYR A 9 0.99 -13.85 -3.54
C TYR A 9 0.68 -15.33 -3.30
N SER A 10 0.38 -15.73 -2.05
CA SER A 10 0.02 -17.10 -1.72
C SER A 10 -1.24 -17.56 -2.47
N VAL A 11 -2.28 -16.72 -2.50
CA VAL A 11 -3.50 -17.02 -3.27
C VAL A 11 -3.20 -17.15 -4.76
N ALA A 12 -2.37 -16.26 -5.31
CA ALA A 12 -1.98 -16.32 -6.72
C ALA A 12 -1.25 -17.63 -7.06
N GLU A 13 -0.29 -18.05 -6.23
CA GLU A 13 0.45 -19.29 -6.46
C GLU A 13 -0.43 -20.55 -6.26
N ILE A 14 -1.38 -20.53 -5.33
CA ILE A 14 -2.37 -21.60 -5.17
C ILE A 14 -3.27 -21.72 -6.41
N LEU A 15 -3.80 -20.60 -6.91
CA LEU A 15 -4.66 -20.59 -8.10
C LEU A 15 -3.90 -21.06 -9.35
N LYS A 16 -2.64 -20.65 -9.48
CA LYS A 16 -1.74 -21.10 -10.54
C LYS A 16 -1.48 -22.61 -10.46
N ALA A 17 -1.19 -23.13 -9.26
CA ALA A 17 -1.00 -24.56 -9.04
C ALA A 17 -2.28 -25.38 -9.33
N ALA A 18 -3.46 -24.78 -9.16
CA ALA A 18 -4.75 -25.36 -9.55
C ALA A 18 -5.04 -25.30 -11.06
N GLY A 19 -4.11 -24.77 -11.87
CA GLY A 19 -4.21 -24.73 -13.34
C GLY A 19 -4.88 -23.47 -13.92
N ASN A 20 -5.09 -22.42 -13.11
CA ASN A 20 -5.63 -21.16 -13.61
C ASN A 20 -4.52 -20.30 -14.23
N ASN A 21 -4.89 -19.50 -15.23
CA ASN A 21 -4.06 -18.37 -15.64
C ASN A 21 -4.22 -17.24 -14.60
N VAL A 22 -3.13 -16.73 -14.06
CA VAL A 22 -3.14 -15.76 -12.95
C VAL A 22 -2.25 -14.58 -13.31
N TYR A 23 -2.81 -13.37 -13.21
CA TYR A 23 -2.08 -12.12 -13.36
C TYR A 23 -2.00 -11.41 -12.00
N LYS A 24 -0.78 -11.23 -11.50
CA LYS A 24 -0.48 -10.52 -10.25
C LYS A 24 -0.32 -9.04 -10.55
N THR A 25 -1.25 -8.23 -10.06
CA THR A 25 -1.23 -6.78 -10.29
C THR A 25 -0.96 -6.03 -9.00
N GLN A 26 -0.18 -4.95 -9.06
CA GLN A 26 0.01 -4.02 -7.94
C GLN A 26 -0.58 -2.65 -8.29
N ILE A 27 -1.26 -2.04 -7.33
CA ILE A 27 -1.82 -0.70 -7.47
C ILE A 27 -0.93 0.24 -6.65
N ILE A 28 -0.17 1.08 -7.33
CA ILE A 28 0.77 2.01 -6.74
C ILE A 28 0.06 3.35 -6.55
N ASN A 29 -0.06 3.78 -5.29
CA ASN A 29 -0.46 5.13 -4.98
C ASN A 29 0.75 6.06 -5.13
N ASP A 30 0.82 6.70 -6.29
CA ASP A 30 1.88 7.63 -6.67
C ASP A 30 1.38 9.06 -6.89
N ARG A 31 0.22 9.42 -6.34
CA ARG A 31 -0.31 10.78 -6.43
C ARG A 31 -0.92 11.28 -5.11
N GLY A 32 -1.00 12.60 -5.00
CA GLY A 32 -1.74 13.27 -3.94
C GLY A 32 -0.89 13.94 -2.89
N ILE A 33 -1.56 14.55 -1.91
CA ILE A 33 -0.94 15.50 -0.99
C ILE A 33 0.23 14.90 -0.19
N HIS A 34 0.17 13.62 0.14
CA HIS A 34 1.22 12.96 0.93
C HIS A 34 2.55 12.87 0.18
N ILE A 35 2.54 12.82 -1.14
CA ILE A 35 3.76 12.86 -1.97
C ILE A 35 4.28 14.29 -2.08
N CYS A 36 3.40 15.26 -2.29
CA CYS A 36 3.78 16.68 -2.30
C CYS A 36 4.40 17.12 -0.97
N LYS A 37 3.98 16.55 0.16
CA LYS A 37 4.63 16.76 1.46
C LYS A 37 6.09 16.32 1.46
N SER A 38 6.37 15.10 1.01
CA SER A 38 7.75 14.60 0.91
C SER A 38 8.58 15.41 -0.08
N MET A 39 8.02 15.74 -1.26
CA MET A 39 8.68 16.56 -2.29
C MET A 39 9.05 17.94 -1.76
N LEU A 40 8.11 18.64 -1.11
CA LEU A 40 8.36 19.97 -0.56
C LEU A 40 9.40 19.93 0.57
N ALA A 41 9.33 18.94 1.45
CA ALA A 41 10.34 18.78 2.50
C ALA A 41 11.72 18.47 1.94
N TRP A 42 11.82 17.64 0.90
CA TRP A 42 13.09 17.38 0.21
C TRP A 42 13.64 18.65 -0.46
N GLN A 43 12.81 19.42 -1.16
CA GLN A 43 13.24 20.68 -1.77
C GLN A 43 13.76 21.70 -0.75
N ARG A 44 13.10 21.80 0.41
CA ARG A 44 13.46 22.79 1.44
C ARG A 44 14.63 22.37 2.30
N PHE A 45 14.70 21.10 2.67
CA PHE A 45 15.58 20.61 3.74
C PHE A 45 16.55 19.54 3.28
N GLY A 46 16.40 19.02 2.06
CA GLY A 46 17.17 17.88 1.59
C GLY A 46 18.48 18.20 0.91
N ASN A 47 18.78 19.48 0.64
CA ASN A 47 20.09 19.91 0.09
C ASN A 47 20.55 19.13 -1.17
N GLY A 48 19.60 18.64 -1.98
CA GLY A 48 19.89 17.84 -3.17
C GLY A 48 20.34 16.40 -2.90
N GLU A 49 20.08 15.87 -1.70
CA GLU A 49 20.36 14.48 -1.35
C GLU A 49 19.65 13.51 -2.31
N THR A 50 20.35 12.44 -2.65
CA THR A 50 19.86 11.33 -3.46
C THR A 50 20.09 10.02 -2.73
N PRO A 51 19.44 8.91 -3.14
CA PRO A 51 19.74 7.59 -2.60
C PRO A 51 21.24 7.27 -2.72
N LYS A 52 21.85 7.64 -3.86
CA LYS A 52 23.28 7.46 -4.10
C LYS A 52 24.18 8.28 -3.17
N SER A 53 23.84 9.53 -2.87
CA SER A 53 24.69 10.39 -2.02
C SER A 53 24.57 10.04 -0.54
N THR A 54 23.43 9.52 -0.11
CA THR A 54 23.14 9.16 1.29
C THR A 54 23.45 7.69 1.60
N GLY A 55 23.50 6.83 0.58
CA GLY A 55 23.58 5.38 0.75
C GLY A 55 22.28 4.75 1.27
N LEU A 56 21.21 5.55 1.40
CA LEU A 56 19.89 5.06 1.82
C LEU A 56 19.11 4.55 0.61
N LYS A 57 18.32 3.50 0.84
CA LYS A 57 17.32 3.02 -0.10
C LYS A 57 16.30 4.12 -0.43
N GLY A 58 15.82 4.17 -1.67
CA GLY A 58 15.07 5.32 -2.20
C GLY A 58 13.76 5.61 -1.47
N ASP A 59 12.95 4.59 -1.21
CA ASP A 59 11.72 4.71 -0.42
C ASP A 59 11.98 5.10 1.04
N LYS A 60 13.07 4.63 1.65
CA LYS A 60 13.50 5.06 2.99
C LYS A 60 13.87 6.54 3.02
N LEU A 61 14.66 6.99 2.04
CA LEU A 61 15.04 8.39 1.91
C LEU A 61 13.81 9.29 1.76
N VAL A 62 12.90 8.97 0.83
CA VAL A 62 11.66 9.74 0.63
C VAL A 62 10.77 9.70 1.87
N GLY A 63 10.69 8.56 2.56
CA GLY A 63 9.98 8.40 3.83
C GLY A 63 10.53 9.31 4.94
N ASN A 64 11.85 9.51 5.02
CA ASN A 64 12.45 10.45 5.96
C ASN A 64 11.96 11.88 5.72
N TYR A 65 11.79 12.28 4.46
CA TYR A 65 11.25 13.61 4.13
C TYR A 65 9.76 13.75 4.43
N TYR A 66 8.99 12.66 4.36
CA TYR A 66 7.61 12.66 4.87
C TYR A 66 7.57 12.95 6.38
N VAL A 67 8.44 12.30 7.16
CA VAL A 67 8.56 12.55 8.61
C VAL A 67 9.05 13.98 8.88
N LYS A 68 10.04 14.46 8.11
CA LYS A 68 10.56 15.82 8.20
C LYS A 68 9.48 16.86 7.94
N PHE A 69 8.63 16.66 6.93
CA PHE A 69 7.47 17.51 6.68
C PHE A 69 6.59 17.61 7.92
N ASP A 70 6.19 16.46 8.49
CA ASP A 70 5.28 16.42 9.65
C ASP A 70 5.90 17.07 10.89
N GLN A 71 7.23 17.01 11.07
CA GLN A 71 7.94 17.74 12.13
C GLN A 71 7.87 19.25 11.96
N GLU A 72 8.15 19.77 10.76
CA GLU A 72 8.09 21.21 10.49
C GLU A 72 6.65 21.73 10.53
N TYR A 73 5.70 20.96 10.00
CA TYR A 73 4.27 21.26 10.08
C TYR A 73 3.78 21.41 11.53
N LYS A 74 4.21 20.52 12.45
CA LYS A 74 3.89 20.64 13.89
C LYS A 74 4.49 21.91 14.51
N LYS A 75 5.71 22.32 14.12
CA LYS A 75 6.32 23.56 14.60
C LYS A 75 5.52 24.78 14.16
N GLU A 76 5.15 24.85 12.89
CA GLU A 76 4.35 25.94 12.35
C GLU A 76 2.96 26.02 13.01
N ILE A 77 2.32 24.88 13.28
CA ILE A 77 1.08 24.82 14.05
C ILE A 77 1.27 25.44 15.43
N ASN A 78 2.31 25.05 16.16
CA ASN A 78 2.57 25.56 17.51
C ASN A 78 2.85 27.06 17.52
N THR A 79 3.56 27.58 16.51
CA THR A 79 3.76 29.02 16.33
C THR A 79 2.43 29.75 16.12
N LEU A 80 1.58 29.25 15.21
CA LEU A 80 0.26 29.86 14.94
C LEU A 80 -0.67 29.83 16.16
N ILE A 81 -0.60 28.77 16.98
CA ILE A 81 -1.33 28.69 18.25
C ILE A 81 -0.81 29.73 19.23
N ALA A 82 0.51 29.91 19.33
CA ALA A 82 1.11 30.94 20.18
C ALA A 82 0.74 32.37 19.73
N GLU A 83 0.47 32.57 18.44
CA GLU A 83 -0.05 33.81 17.86
C GLU A 83 -1.58 34.00 18.06
N GLY A 84 -2.25 33.05 18.71
CA GLY A 84 -3.66 33.15 19.10
C GLY A 84 -4.66 32.45 18.18
N ASN A 85 -4.20 31.67 17.18
CA ASN A 85 -5.10 30.83 16.39
C ASN A 85 -5.56 29.61 17.21
N THR A 86 -6.76 29.10 16.92
CA THR A 86 -7.16 27.79 17.41
C THR A 86 -6.32 26.68 16.76
N GLU A 87 -6.21 25.51 17.39
CA GLU A 87 -5.47 24.37 16.82
C GLU A 87 -5.99 23.98 15.42
N GLU A 88 -7.30 24.00 15.21
CA GLU A 88 -7.92 23.67 13.92
C GLU A 88 -7.64 24.72 12.83
N GLU A 89 -7.58 26.00 13.19
CA GLU A 89 -7.16 27.05 12.26
C GLU A 89 -5.67 26.95 11.96
N ALA A 90 -4.83 26.71 12.99
CA ALA A 90 -3.39 26.58 12.84
C ALA A 90 -3.04 25.41 11.89
N LYS A 91 -3.70 24.25 12.04
CA LYS A 91 -3.56 23.12 11.10
C LYS A 91 -3.87 23.51 9.66
N LYS A 92 -4.91 24.32 9.41
CA LYS A 92 -5.30 24.73 8.05
C LYS A 92 -4.43 25.84 7.48
N LYS A 93 -3.91 26.72 8.33
CA LYS A 93 -3.16 27.93 7.94
C LYS A 93 -1.64 27.73 7.94
N ALA A 94 -1.12 26.61 8.44
CA ALA A 94 0.32 26.34 8.44
C ALA A 94 0.93 26.53 7.04
N PRO A 95 1.90 27.44 6.88
CA PRO A 95 2.50 27.77 5.58
C PRO A 95 2.94 26.55 4.76
N ILE A 96 3.63 25.59 5.38
CA ILE A 96 4.15 24.40 4.70
C ILE A 96 3.02 23.51 4.14
N LEU A 97 1.84 23.50 4.79
CA LEU A 97 0.68 22.78 4.27
C LEU A 97 0.09 23.47 3.05
N LEU A 98 -0.03 24.80 3.10
CA LEU A 98 -0.55 25.60 1.99
C LEU A 98 0.36 25.48 0.76
N GLU A 99 1.67 25.45 0.96
CA GLU A 99 2.65 25.23 -0.11
C GLU A 99 2.57 23.81 -0.68
N ALA A 100 2.39 22.79 0.16
CA ALA A 100 2.18 21.43 -0.34
C ALA A 100 0.89 21.29 -1.15
N GLN A 101 -0.17 22.03 -0.77
CA GLN A 101 -1.41 22.10 -1.54
C GLN A 101 -1.22 22.85 -2.86
N ASP A 102 -0.44 23.92 -2.87
CA ASP A 102 -0.08 24.64 -4.11
C ASP A 102 0.73 23.75 -5.06
N MET A 103 1.71 23.01 -4.53
CA MET A 103 2.48 22.01 -5.29
C MET A 103 1.57 20.93 -5.88
N LEU A 104 0.57 20.45 -5.15
CA LEU A 104 -0.41 19.50 -5.68
C LEU A 104 -1.18 20.10 -6.86
N ARG A 105 -1.65 21.35 -6.77
CA ARG A 105 -2.34 22.04 -7.88
C ARG A 105 -1.43 22.20 -9.09
N LYS A 106 -0.14 22.53 -8.88
CA LYS A 106 0.87 22.62 -9.95
C LYS A 106 1.08 21.27 -10.62
N TRP A 107 1.18 20.20 -9.85
CA TRP A 107 1.27 18.84 -10.38
C TRP A 107 0.04 18.47 -11.22
N GLU A 108 -1.17 18.77 -10.74
CA GLU A 108 -2.42 18.54 -11.48
C GLU A 108 -2.53 19.39 -12.75
N ALA A 109 -1.93 20.58 -12.77
CA ALA A 109 -1.82 21.45 -13.92
C ALA A 109 -0.71 21.05 -14.91
N GLY A 110 0.08 20.01 -14.60
CA GLY A 110 1.17 19.55 -15.45
C GLY A 110 2.40 20.46 -15.46
N ASP A 111 2.62 21.23 -14.38
CA ASP A 111 3.81 22.08 -14.23
C ASP A 111 5.10 21.27 -14.39
N ALA A 112 5.98 21.69 -15.30
CA ALA A 112 7.10 20.89 -15.77
C ALA A 112 8.09 20.55 -14.64
N ASP A 113 8.42 21.52 -13.79
CA ASP A 113 9.38 21.35 -12.69
C ASP A 113 8.79 20.46 -11.60
N THR A 114 7.52 20.67 -11.25
CA THR A 114 6.82 19.86 -10.25
C THR A 114 6.69 18.40 -10.71
N VAL A 115 6.33 18.16 -11.97
CA VAL A 115 6.23 16.81 -12.55
C VAL A 115 7.61 16.16 -12.66
N ALA A 116 8.66 16.90 -13.00
CA ALA A 116 10.03 16.36 -13.06
C ALA A 116 10.53 15.91 -11.69
N LEU A 117 10.28 16.71 -10.64
CA LEU A 117 10.60 16.31 -9.26
C LEU A 117 9.79 15.08 -8.83
N TRP A 118 8.49 15.06 -9.15
CA TRP A 118 7.60 13.94 -8.85
C TRP A 118 8.12 12.64 -9.49
N LYS A 119 8.46 12.66 -10.79
CA LYS A 119 9.05 11.50 -11.49
C LYS A 119 10.34 11.03 -10.82
N THR A 120 11.19 11.98 -10.43
CA THR A 120 12.49 11.69 -9.81
C THR A 120 12.31 10.97 -8.48
N MET A 121 11.51 11.54 -7.57
CA MET A 121 11.34 10.98 -6.23
C MET A 121 10.54 9.68 -6.23
N ASN A 122 9.49 9.58 -7.06
CA ASN A 122 8.76 8.32 -7.19
C ASN A 122 9.60 7.22 -7.85
N GLY A 123 10.47 7.57 -8.81
CA GLY A 123 11.44 6.62 -9.37
C GLY A 123 12.30 5.95 -8.28
N TRP A 124 12.82 6.75 -7.34
CA TRP A 124 13.57 6.21 -6.20
C TRP A 124 12.73 5.28 -5.31
N VAL A 125 11.46 5.63 -5.08
CA VAL A 125 10.53 4.80 -4.30
C VAL A 125 10.26 3.47 -5.01
N TYR A 126 10.07 3.49 -6.33
CA TYR A 126 9.78 2.30 -7.12
C TYR A 126 10.96 1.34 -7.14
N GLU A 127 12.18 1.84 -7.36
CA GLU A 127 13.42 1.06 -7.26
C GLU A 127 13.55 0.43 -5.87
N GLY A 128 13.21 1.18 -4.82
CA GLY A 128 13.20 0.65 -3.46
C GLY A 128 12.15 -0.46 -3.26
N PHE A 129 10.93 -0.28 -3.73
CA PHE A 129 9.90 -1.32 -3.64
C PHE A 129 10.29 -2.59 -4.39
N GLU A 130 10.92 -2.47 -5.56
CA GLU A 130 11.42 -3.62 -6.32
C GLU A 130 12.43 -4.45 -5.50
N GLU A 131 13.36 -3.79 -4.82
CA GLU A 131 14.30 -4.46 -3.91
C GLU A 131 13.58 -5.22 -2.79
N THR A 132 12.60 -4.59 -2.13
CA THR A 132 11.81 -5.26 -1.08
C THR A 132 11.00 -6.43 -1.62
N TYR A 133 10.38 -6.31 -2.79
CA TYR A 133 9.61 -7.39 -3.41
C TYR A 133 10.51 -8.58 -3.75
N LYS A 134 11.67 -8.31 -4.33
CA LYS A 134 12.70 -9.34 -4.57
C LYS A 134 13.16 -9.97 -3.26
N ASN A 135 13.38 -9.18 -2.21
CA ASN A 135 13.82 -9.68 -0.92
C ASN A 135 12.77 -10.57 -0.23
N LEU A 136 11.49 -10.20 -0.36
CA LEU A 136 10.35 -11.02 0.07
C LEU A 136 10.10 -12.22 -0.85
N GLY A 137 10.70 -12.29 -2.04
CA GLY A 137 10.40 -13.31 -3.04
C GLY A 137 8.94 -13.26 -3.50
N VAL A 138 8.48 -12.07 -3.86
CA VAL A 138 7.19 -11.82 -4.50
C VAL A 138 7.40 -11.03 -5.79
N ASP A 139 6.49 -11.19 -6.75
CA ASP A 139 6.57 -10.58 -8.07
C ASP A 139 5.17 -10.18 -8.57
N PHE A 140 5.15 -9.22 -9.50
CA PHE A 140 3.94 -8.69 -10.12
C PHE A 140 4.12 -8.63 -11.64
N ASP A 141 3.09 -9.03 -12.38
CA ASP A 141 3.05 -9.00 -13.84
C ASP A 141 2.77 -7.58 -14.38
N LYS A 142 2.07 -6.75 -13.59
CA LYS A 142 1.71 -5.38 -13.97
C LYS A 142 1.61 -4.46 -12.77
N LEU A 143 2.19 -3.28 -12.90
CA LEU A 143 2.00 -2.15 -11.98
C LEU A 143 0.99 -1.18 -12.61
N TYR A 144 -0.03 -0.81 -11.84
CA TYR A 144 -0.99 0.24 -12.17
C TYR A 144 -0.72 1.44 -11.28
N TYR A 145 -0.47 2.59 -11.88
CA TYR A 145 -0.20 3.83 -11.17
C TYR A 145 -1.49 4.65 -11.08
N GLU A 146 -1.83 5.12 -9.88
CA GLU A 146 -3.00 5.99 -9.70
C GLU A 146 -2.87 7.28 -10.52
N SER A 147 -1.65 7.76 -10.77
CA SER A 147 -1.38 8.88 -11.67
C SER A 147 -1.85 8.64 -13.11
N ASP A 148 -1.91 7.39 -13.57
CA ASP A 148 -2.40 7.02 -14.90
C ASP A 148 -3.91 6.74 -14.91
N THR A 149 -4.43 6.13 -13.84
CA THR A 149 -5.81 5.59 -13.83
C THR A 149 -6.86 6.55 -13.25
N TYR A 150 -6.47 7.60 -12.53
CA TYR A 150 -7.43 8.41 -11.76
C TYR A 150 -8.51 9.13 -12.59
N LEU A 151 -8.27 9.35 -13.89
CA LEU A 151 -9.24 9.96 -14.80
C LEU A 151 -10.14 8.94 -15.51
N LEU A 152 -9.72 7.67 -15.57
CA LEU A 152 -10.45 6.63 -16.31
C LEU A 152 -11.87 6.43 -15.78
N GLY A 153 -12.09 6.62 -14.48
CA GLY A 153 -13.41 6.48 -13.88
C GLY A 153 -14.44 7.52 -14.36
N LYS A 154 -14.01 8.70 -14.82
CA LYS A 154 -14.94 9.79 -15.16
C LYS A 154 -15.84 9.46 -16.34
N GLU A 155 -15.37 8.67 -17.30
CA GLU A 155 -16.19 8.25 -18.44
C GLU A 155 -17.37 7.37 -17.99
N PHE A 156 -17.14 6.52 -16.97
CA PHE A 156 -18.17 5.64 -16.41
C PHE A 156 -19.16 6.36 -15.50
N VAL A 157 -18.80 7.52 -14.95
CA VAL A 157 -19.79 8.39 -14.28
C VAL A 157 -20.82 8.90 -15.28
N ALA A 158 -20.38 9.32 -16.47
CA ALA A 158 -21.28 9.78 -17.52
C ALA A 158 -22.19 8.64 -18.02
N GLU A 159 -21.65 7.43 -18.22
CA GLU A 159 -22.47 6.28 -18.59
C GLU A 159 -23.46 5.90 -17.49
N GLY A 160 -23.04 5.87 -16.22
CA GLY A 160 -23.94 5.58 -15.10
C GLY A 160 -25.09 6.59 -14.94
N LEU A 161 -24.86 7.86 -15.26
CA LEU A 161 -25.92 8.87 -15.33
C LEU A 161 -26.91 8.59 -16.48
N LYS A 162 -26.40 8.14 -17.63
CA LYS A 162 -27.21 7.84 -18.81
C LYS A 162 -28.06 6.57 -18.63
N THR A 163 -27.52 5.56 -17.95
CA THR A 163 -28.23 4.30 -17.67
C THR A 163 -29.12 4.37 -16.43
N GLY A 164 -29.08 5.47 -15.68
CA GLY A 164 -29.89 5.67 -14.47
C GLY A 164 -29.34 4.99 -13.22
N VAL A 165 -28.14 4.41 -13.29
CA VAL A 165 -27.42 3.83 -12.13
C VAL A 165 -26.97 4.93 -11.17
N PHE A 166 -26.56 6.06 -11.73
CA PHE A 166 -26.20 7.26 -10.97
C PHE A 166 -27.24 8.37 -11.17
N TYR A 167 -27.36 9.22 -10.16
CA TYR A 167 -28.19 10.41 -10.21
C TYR A 167 -27.42 11.63 -9.71
N LYS A 168 -27.88 12.82 -10.13
CA LYS A 168 -27.26 14.09 -9.79
C LYS A 168 -28.09 14.82 -8.73
N LYS A 169 -27.45 15.27 -7.65
CA LYS A 169 -28.09 16.11 -6.62
C LYS A 169 -28.14 17.57 -7.04
N GLU A 170 -28.91 18.39 -6.34
CA GLU A 170 -29.11 19.82 -6.62
C GLU A 170 -27.79 20.63 -6.61
N ASP A 171 -26.84 20.24 -5.74
CA ASP A 171 -25.52 20.86 -5.63
C ASP A 171 -24.58 20.51 -6.82
N GLY A 172 -25.02 19.62 -7.71
CA GLY A 172 -24.29 19.17 -8.87
C GLY A 172 -23.40 17.95 -8.66
N SER A 173 -23.32 17.40 -7.44
CA SER A 173 -22.61 16.16 -7.17
C SER A 173 -23.37 14.93 -7.70
N VAL A 174 -22.63 13.86 -8.03
CA VAL A 174 -23.18 12.63 -8.61
C VAL A 174 -23.05 11.48 -7.63
N TRP A 175 -24.13 10.72 -7.48
CA TRP A 175 -24.30 9.69 -6.45
C TRP A 175 -24.88 8.40 -7.03
N CYS A 176 -24.61 7.30 -6.35
CA CYS A 176 -25.27 6.00 -6.54
C CYS A 176 -26.13 5.71 -5.32
N ASP A 177 -27.42 5.45 -5.50
CA ASP A 177 -28.29 4.98 -4.43
C ASP A 177 -28.16 3.46 -4.30
N LEU A 178 -27.80 3.00 -3.09
CA LEU A 178 -27.61 1.58 -2.75
C LEU A 178 -28.51 1.18 -1.57
N THR A 179 -29.50 2.00 -1.22
CA THR A 179 -30.37 1.79 -0.05
C THR A 179 -31.25 0.56 -0.18
N GLU A 180 -31.73 0.25 -1.39
CA GLU A 180 -32.47 -1.00 -1.68
C GLU A 180 -31.60 -2.25 -1.48
N ASP A 181 -30.26 -2.11 -1.56
CA ASP A 181 -29.29 -3.19 -1.35
C ASP A 181 -28.78 -3.23 0.12
N GLY A 182 -29.34 -2.40 1.01
CA GLY A 182 -28.96 -2.33 2.43
C GLY A 182 -27.69 -1.54 2.72
N LEU A 183 -27.27 -0.64 1.82
CA LEU A 183 -26.13 0.25 1.95
C LEU A 183 -26.56 1.73 1.89
N ASP A 184 -25.63 2.67 2.03
CA ASP A 184 -25.94 4.11 1.96
C ASP A 184 -25.77 4.65 0.53
N GLU A 185 -26.26 5.86 0.30
CA GLU A 185 -25.94 6.60 -0.92
C GLU A 185 -24.43 6.89 -1.00
N LYS A 186 -23.80 6.54 -2.12
CA LYS A 186 -22.37 6.75 -2.33
C LYS A 186 -22.12 7.86 -3.34
N ILE A 187 -21.37 8.89 -2.94
CA ILE A 187 -20.85 9.88 -3.87
C ILE A 187 -19.81 9.24 -4.80
N VAL A 188 -19.99 9.46 -6.10
CA VAL A 188 -19.03 9.04 -7.15
C VAL A 188 -18.31 10.26 -7.74
N GLN A 189 -18.97 11.42 -7.83
CA GLN A 189 -18.34 12.66 -8.29
C GLN A 189 -18.74 13.84 -7.42
N ARG A 190 -17.76 14.66 -7.05
CA ARG A 190 -18.01 15.91 -6.31
C ARG A 190 -18.67 16.95 -7.21
N ALA A 191 -19.29 17.95 -6.60
CA ALA A 191 -19.94 19.07 -7.30
C ALA A 191 -18.98 19.84 -8.23
N ASP A 192 -17.69 19.92 -7.88
CA ASP A 192 -16.63 20.53 -8.69
C ASP A 192 -16.13 19.62 -9.84
N GLY A 193 -16.72 18.44 -10.03
CA GLY A 193 -16.33 17.48 -11.06
C GLY A 193 -15.15 16.57 -10.68
N THR A 194 -14.60 16.73 -9.48
CA THR A 194 -13.49 15.90 -8.96
C THR A 194 -13.96 14.47 -8.72
N ALA A 195 -13.21 13.51 -9.26
CA ALA A 195 -13.42 12.08 -9.01
C ALA A 195 -13.00 11.74 -7.59
N VAL A 196 -13.76 10.89 -6.91
CA VAL A 196 -13.39 10.33 -5.59
C VAL A 196 -12.80 8.92 -5.76
N TYR A 197 -12.22 8.36 -4.69
CA TYR A 197 -11.54 7.05 -4.74
C TYR A 197 -12.39 5.93 -5.38
N ILE A 198 -13.69 5.86 -5.07
CA ILE A 198 -14.57 4.83 -5.67
C ILE A 198 -14.60 4.93 -7.21
N THR A 199 -14.54 6.14 -7.76
CA THR A 199 -14.54 6.35 -9.22
C THR A 199 -13.22 5.95 -9.84
N GLN A 200 -12.10 6.24 -9.17
CA GLN A 200 -10.79 5.79 -9.60
C GLN A 200 -10.70 4.26 -9.63
N ASP A 201 -11.26 3.59 -8.62
CA ASP A 201 -11.30 2.13 -8.53
C ASP A 201 -12.23 1.49 -9.57
N ILE A 202 -13.35 2.14 -9.92
CA ILE A 202 -14.18 1.72 -11.07
C ILE A 202 -13.34 1.73 -12.34
N GLY A 203 -12.65 2.84 -12.63
CA GLY A 203 -11.78 2.97 -13.80
C GLY A 203 -10.66 1.92 -13.81
N THR A 204 -10.03 1.69 -12.66
CA THR A 204 -8.92 0.71 -12.52
C THR A 204 -9.40 -0.74 -12.63
N ALA A 205 -10.59 -1.07 -12.12
CA ALA A 205 -11.19 -2.39 -12.32
C ALA A 205 -11.46 -2.68 -13.80
N ILE A 206 -12.03 -1.70 -14.51
CA ILE A 206 -12.33 -1.85 -15.94
C ILE A 206 -11.05 -1.89 -16.77
N GLN A 207 -10.03 -1.09 -16.43
CA GLN A 207 -8.74 -1.11 -17.12
C GLN A 207 -8.07 -2.50 -17.02
N ARG A 208 -8.15 -3.16 -15.86
CA ARG A 208 -7.60 -4.52 -15.71
C ARG A 208 -8.25 -5.54 -16.63
N ILE A 209 -9.57 -5.43 -16.87
CA ILE A 209 -10.27 -6.29 -17.84
C ILE A 209 -9.91 -5.92 -19.28
N LYS A 210 -9.70 -4.64 -19.58
CA LYS A 210 -9.21 -4.21 -20.90
C LYS A 210 -7.81 -4.77 -21.20
N ASP A 211 -6.91 -4.73 -20.22
CA ASP A 211 -5.54 -5.22 -20.35
C ASP A 211 -5.46 -6.76 -20.35
N TYR A 212 -6.38 -7.43 -19.64
CA TYR A 212 -6.46 -8.89 -19.55
C TYR A 212 -7.90 -9.39 -19.81
N PRO A 213 -8.33 -9.48 -21.09
CA PRO A 213 -9.71 -9.83 -21.44
C PRO A 213 -10.12 -11.26 -21.09
N ASP A 214 -9.15 -12.15 -20.83
CA ASP A 214 -9.38 -13.54 -20.41
C ASP A 214 -9.63 -13.69 -18.90
N VAL A 215 -9.59 -12.58 -18.14
CA VAL A 215 -9.86 -12.58 -16.71
C VAL A 215 -11.34 -12.84 -16.42
N GLY A 216 -11.62 -14.00 -15.83
CA GLY A 216 -12.96 -14.39 -15.39
C GLY A 216 -13.37 -13.86 -14.01
N GLY A 217 -12.43 -13.34 -13.21
CA GLY A 217 -12.67 -12.83 -11.86
C GLY A 217 -11.42 -12.20 -11.24
N MET A 218 -11.57 -11.42 -10.16
CA MET A 218 -10.45 -10.72 -9.51
C MET A 218 -10.51 -10.84 -7.99
N VAL A 219 -9.36 -11.16 -7.38
CA VAL A 219 -9.18 -11.15 -5.93
C VAL A 219 -8.48 -9.84 -5.53
N TYR A 220 -9.14 -9.07 -4.67
CA TYR A 220 -8.63 -7.85 -4.08
C TYR A 220 -8.13 -8.16 -2.68
N THR A 221 -6.82 -8.15 -2.47
CA THR A 221 -6.24 -8.34 -1.14
C THR A 221 -6.08 -6.97 -0.49
N VAL A 222 -6.95 -6.59 0.44
CA VAL A 222 -6.93 -5.26 1.10
C VAL A 222 -7.38 -5.39 2.55
N GLY A 223 -6.85 -4.52 3.43
CA GLY A 223 -7.16 -4.52 4.86
C GLY A 223 -8.65 -4.32 5.15
N ASN A 224 -9.09 -4.85 6.29
CA ASN A 224 -10.50 -4.88 6.68
C ASN A 224 -11.11 -3.49 6.94
N GLU A 225 -10.29 -2.46 7.13
CA GLU A 225 -10.78 -1.08 7.15
C GLU A 225 -11.49 -0.66 5.83
N GLN A 226 -11.30 -1.39 4.73
CA GLN A 226 -11.93 -1.12 3.44
C GLN A 226 -13.10 -2.06 3.08
N ASP A 227 -13.59 -2.88 4.02
CA ASP A 227 -14.66 -3.85 3.76
C ASP A 227 -15.91 -3.21 3.13
N TYR A 228 -16.36 -2.07 3.68
CA TYR A 228 -17.53 -1.36 3.15
C TYR A 228 -17.25 -0.80 1.74
N HIS A 229 -16.05 -0.27 1.52
CA HIS A 229 -15.65 0.28 0.22
C HIS A 229 -15.73 -0.76 -0.90
N PHE A 230 -15.18 -1.97 -0.68
CA PHE A 230 -15.22 -3.02 -1.71
C PHE A 230 -16.62 -3.59 -1.94
N LYS A 231 -17.46 -3.68 -0.90
CA LYS A 231 -18.87 -4.04 -1.07
C LYS A 231 -19.58 -3.06 -2.00
N VAL A 232 -19.42 -1.77 -1.74
CA VAL A 232 -19.97 -0.69 -2.56
C VAL A 232 -19.41 -0.71 -3.99
N LEU A 233 -18.09 -0.88 -4.14
CA LEU A 233 -17.43 -0.93 -5.45
C LEU A 233 -17.98 -2.06 -6.32
N PHE A 234 -18.05 -3.28 -5.78
CA PHE A 234 -18.51 -4.45 -6.54
C PHE A 234 -19.97 -4.32 -6.94
N LEU A 235 -20.82 -3.81 -6.04
CA LEU A 235 -22.23 -3.56 -6.34
C LEU A 235 -22.42 -2.49 -7.41
N ILE A 236 -21.65 -1.40 -7.36
CA ILE A 236 -21.69 -0.37 -8.41
C ILE A 236 -21.30 -0.96 -9.77
N LEU A 237 -20.23 -1.76 -9.83
CA LEU A 237 -19.81 -2.42 -11.08
C LEU A 237 -20.90 -3.36 -11.61
N GLN A 238 -21.59 -4.10 -10.74
CA GLN A 238 -22.73 -4.93 -11.14
C GLN A 238 -23.89 -4.09 -11.69
N LYS A 239 -24.27 -3.00 -11.01
CA LYS A 239 -25.35 -2.10 -11.47
C LYS A 239 -25.01 -1.41 -12.80
N LEU A 240 -23.73 -1.12 -13.05
CA LEU A 240 -23.25 -0.62 -14.34
C LEU A 240 -23.30 -1.68 -15.46
N GLY A 241 -23.71 -2.91 -15.17
CA GLY A 241 -23.91 -3.98 -16.16
C GLY A 241 -22.67 -4.80 -16.47
N PHE A 242 -21.64 -4.76 -15.62
CA PHE A 242 -20.44 -5.57 -15.82
C PHE A 242 -20.62 -6.99 -15.26
N ASP A 243 -20.91 -7.97 -16.12
CA ASP A 243 -21.16 -9.36 -15.71
C ASP A 243 -19.99 -9.96 -14.90
N TRP A 244 -18.74 -9.63 -15.23
CA TRP A 244 -17.56 -10.11 -14.51
C TRP A 244 -17.50 -9.61 -13.06
N ALA A 245 -18.28 -8.59 -12.69
CA ALA A 245 -18.31 -8.04 -11.34
C ALA A 245 -18.87 -9.04 -10.30
N GLN A 246 -19.59 -10.07 -10.74
CA GLN A 246 -20.06 -11.17 -9.88
C GLN A 246 -18.92 -12.08 -9.38
N ASN A 247 -17.77 -12.04 -10.07
CA ASN A 247 -16.58 -12.84 -9.77
C ASN A 247 -15.49 -12.02 -9.08
N LEU A 248 -15.85 -10.88 -8.48
CA LEU A 248 -14.95 -10.08 -7.66
C LEU A 248 -15.00 -10.55 -6.21
N TYR A 249 -13.83 -10.70 -5.60
CA TYR A 249 -13.71 -11.14 -4.23
C TYR A 249 -12.77 -10.24 -3.45
N HIS A 250 -13.20 -9.77 -2.28
CA HIS A 250 -12.34 -9.01 -1.36
C HIS A 250 -11.76 -9.99 -0.34
N LEU A 251 -10.48 -10.32 -0.51
CA LEU A 251 -9.67 -11.00 0.49
C LEU A 251 -9.31 -10.00 1.59
N SER A 252 -10.29 -9.75 2.45
CA SER A 252 -10.18 -8.89 3.63
C SER A 252 -9.24 -9.51 4.66
N TYR A 253 -8.30 -8.71 5.17
CA TYR A 253 -7.39 -9.15 6.22
C TYR A 253 -7.30 -8.17 7.41
N GLY A 254 -7.04 -8.72 8.59
CA GLY A 254 -6.87 -7.94 9.83
C GLY A 254 -5.49 -7.28 9.93
N MET A 255 -5.39 -6.26 10.78
CA MET A 255 -4.13 -5.55 10.99
C MET A 255 -3.07 -6.41 11.69
N VAL A 256 -1.81 -6.01 11.53
CA VAL A 256 -0.66 -6.59 12.23
C VAL A 256 -0.19 -5.58 13.27
N ASP A 257 -0.14 -6.01 14.53
CA ASP A 257 0.44 -5.27 15.64
C ASP A 257 1.79 -5.89 16.02
N LEU A 258 2.67 -5.08 16.63
CA LEU A 258 3.88 -5.56 17.28
C LEU A 258 3.71 -5.51 18.81
N PRO A 259 4.48 -6.30 19.59
CA PRO A 259 4.47 -6.24 21.05
C PRO A 259 4.74 -4.84 21.61
N SER A 260 5.55 -4.04 20.90
CA SER A 260 5.85 -2.64 21.23
C SER A 260 4.69 -1.66 21.00
N GLY A 261 3.58 -2.13 20.41
CA GLY A 261 2.38 -1.35 20.14
C GLY A 261 2.06 -1.19 18.65
N LYS A 262 1.13 -0.28 18.33
CA LYS A 262 0.76 0.02 16.94
C LYS A 262 1.90 0.76 16.22
N MET A 263 2.23 0.32 15.00
CA MET A 263 3.14 1.05 14.11
C MET A 263 2.57 2.43 13.78
N LYS A 264 3.36 3.51 13.97
CA LYS A 264 2.92 4.89 13.68
C LYS A 264 3.95 5.65 12.84
N SER A 265 3.59 5.91 11.57
CA SER A 265 4.39 6.66 10.58
C SER A 265 4.80 8.06 11.00
N ARG A 266 3.95 8.76 11.76
CA ARG A 266 4.17 10.16 12.13
C ARG A 266 4.98 10.37 13.41
N GLU A 267 5.32 9.28 14.10
CA GLU A 267 6.09 9.27 15.36
C GLU A 267 7.47 8.62 15.18
N GLY A 268 7.84 8.21 13.95
CA GLY A 268 9.12 7.57 13.64
C GLY A 268 9.21 6.10 14.09
N THR A 269 8.12 5.51 14.56
CA THR A 269 8.01 4.14 15.06
C THR A 269 7.43 3.19 14.01
N VAL A 270 7.85 3.34 12.76
CA VAL A 270 7.49 2.39 11.69
C VAL A 270 8.56 1.34 11.61
N VAL A 271 8.13 0.09 11.66
CA VAL A 271 8.98 -1.03 11.30
C VAL A 271 8.94 -1.17 9.79
N ASP A 272 10.10 -0.94 9.19
CA ASP A 272 10.31 -1.11 7.76
C ASP A 272 10.18 -2.59 7.38
N ALA A 273 9.73 -2.87 6.16
CA ALA A 273 9.65 -4.24 5.69
C ALA A 273 11.05 -4.87 5.59
N ASP A 274 12.03 -4.09 5.14
CA ASP A 274 13.41 -4.57 5.00
C ASP A 274 14.09 -4.75 6.36
N ASP A 275 13.81 -3.85 7.31
CA ASP A 275 14.29 -3.97 8.69
C ASP A 275 13.73 -5.26 9.32
N LEU A 276 12.45 -5.58 9.10
CA LEU A 276 11.83 -6.82 9.59
C LEU A 276 12.46 -8.07 8.96
N ILE A 277 12.73 -8.08 7.66
CA ILE A 277 13.39 -9.22 6.99
C ILE A 277 14.80 -9.42 7.55
N THR A 278 15.52 -8.32 7.81
CA THR A 278 16.85 -8.33 8.39
C THR A 278 16.80 -8.86 9.83
N GLU A 279 15.88 -8.37 10.66
CA GLU A 279 15.68 -8.84 12.04
C GLU A 279 15.35 -10.34 12.09
N MET A 280 14.50 -10.81 11.18
CA MET A 280 14.13 -12.23 11.06
C MET A 280 15.32 -13.10 10.64
N THR A 281 16.18 -12.58 9.77
CA THR A 281 17.42 -13.26 9.35
C THR A 281 18.42 -13.33 10.51
N GLN A 282 18.61 -12.22 11.24
CA GLN A 282 19.50 -12.17 12.41
C GLN A 282 19.02 -13.12 13.52
N THR A 283 17.71 -13.13 13.79
CA THR A 283 17.11 -14.04 14.77
C THR A 283 17.34 -15.50 14.38
N ALA A 284 17.21 -15.84 13.09
CA ALA A 284 17.51 -17.17 12.59
C ALA A 284 19.00 -17.53 12.72
N GLU A 285 19.90 -16.57 12.47
CA GLU A 285 21.34 -16.74 12.68
C GLU A 285 21.67 -17.05 14.13
N ASP A 286 21.18 -16.25 15.07
CA ASP A 286 21.49 -16.39 16.49
C ASP A 286 21.04 -17.75 17.02
N ILE A 287 19.80 -18.16 16.71
CA ILE A 287 19.27 -19.47 17.14
C ILE A 287 20.02 -20.63 16.47
N SER A 288 20.34 -20.51 15.18
CA SER A 288 21.06 -21.57 14.46
C SER A 288 22.49 -21.77 14.99
N LYS A 289 23.16 -20.68 15.40
CA LYS A 289 24.48 -20.73 16.06
C LYS A 289 24.41 -21.41 17.43
N GLU A 290 23.38 -21.13 18.22
CA GLU A 290 23.17 -21.80 19.52
C GLU A 290 22.97 -23.32 19.36
N LEU A 291 22.38 -23.76 18.25
CA LEU A 291 22.14 -25.18 17.96
C LEU A 291 23.38 -25.90 17.41
N GLY A 292 24.42 -25.20 16.94
CA GLY A 292 25.67 -25.79 16.42
C GLY A 292 25.50 -26.71 15.22
N LYS A 293 24.39 -26.60 14.47
CA LYS A 293 24.05 -27.55 13.38
C LYS A 293 24.62 -27.17 12.02
N LEU A 294 25.20 -25.98 11.88
CA LEU A 294 25.70 -25.46 10.60
C LEU A 294 27.22 -25.30 10.58
N ASP A 295 27.95 -25.89 11.51
CA ASP A 295 29.39 -25.69 11.68
C ASP A 295 30.21 -26.13 10.44
N ASP A 296 29.71 -27.11 9.70
CA ASP A 296 30.36 -27.66 8.49
C ASP A 296 30.14 -26.81 7.22
N PHE A 297 29.31 -25.75 7.29
CA PHE A 297 29.03 -24.89 6.15
C PHE A 297 29.98 -23.70 6.07
N THR A 298 30.21 -23.19 4.86
CA THR A 298 30.90 -21.91 4.66
C THR A 298 30.07 -20.74 5.18
N GLU A 299 30.72 -19.60 5.44
CA GLU A 299 30.00 -18.41 5.92
C GLU A 299 28.95 -17.92 4.90
N ASP A 300 29.24 -17.97 3.60
CA ASP A 300 28.28 -17.58 2.56
C ASP A 300 27.05 -18.50 2.53
N GLU A 301 27.26 -19.82 2.68
CA GLU A 301 26.16 -20.78 2.79
C GLU A 301 25.34 -20.57 4.06
N LYS A 302 26.00 -20.33 5.20
CA LYS A 302 25.32 -20.02 6.47
C LYS A 302 24.41 -18.81 6.33
N GLN A 303 24.91 -17.72 5.76
CA GLN A 303 24.11 -16.50 5.54
C GLN A 303 22.90 -16.74 4.62
N SER A 304 23.08 -17.54 3.57
CA SER A 304 21.96 -17.95 2.71
C SER A 304 20.93 -18.80 3.48
N ILE A 305 21.37 -19.73 4.32
CA ILE A 305 20.50 -20.59 5.14
C ILE A 305 19.73 -19.75 6.17
N TYR A 306 20.40 -18.84 6.89
CA TYR A 306 19.73 -17.96 7.86
C TYR A 306 18.63 -17.14 7.22
N ARG A 307 18.89 -16.61 6.01
CA ARG A 307 17.88 -15.87 5.24
C ARG A 307 16.69 -16.75 4.86
N ILE A 308 16.94 -17.99 4.43
CA ILE A 308 15.87 -18.95 4.08
C ILE A 308 15.01 -19.28 5.31
N ILE A 309 15.64 -19.50 6.47
CA ILE A 309 14.97 -19.80 7.73
C ILE A 309 14.15 -18.58 8.20
N GLY A 310 14.75 -17.40 8.22
CA GLY A 310 14.10 -16.16 8.63
C GLY A 310 12.90 -15.79 7.75
N LEU A 311 13.03 -15.91 6.43
CA LEU A 311 11.90 -15.71 5.50
C LEU A 311 10.83 -16.80 5.65
N GLY A 312 11.23 -18.06 5.86
CA GLY A 312 10.30 -19.16 6.13
C GLY A 312 9.46 -18.90 7.38
N ALA A 313 10.11 -18.49 8.47
CA ALA A 313 9.47 -18.07 9.71
C ALA A 313 8.48 -16.92 9.51
N LEU A 314 8.93 -15.81 8.90
CA LEU A 314 8.11 -14.62 8.65
C LEU A 314 6.88 -14.97 7.82
N LYS A 315 7.09 -15.63 6.67
CA LYS A 315 6.02 -15.95 5.73
C LYS A 315 5.01 -16.91 6.34
N TYR A 316 5.49 -17.99 6.95
CA TYR A 316 4.64 -19.00 7.55
C TYR A 316 3.81 -18.42 8.71
N TYR A 317 4.42 -17.61 9.57
CA TYR A 317 3.72 -17.01 10.71
C TYR A 317 2.57 -16.10 10.27
N ILE A 318 2.79 -15.31 9.21
CA ILE A 318 1.74 -14.44 8.65
C ILE A 318 0.63 -15.27 7.98
N LEU A 319 0.98 -16.33 7.26
CA LEU A 319 0.04 -17.12 6.46
C LEU A 319 -0.73 -18.18 7.26
N LYS A 320 -0.19 -18.68 8.39
CA LYS A 320 -0.87 -19.70 9.21
C LYS A 320 -2.10 -19.15 9.94
N VAL A 321 -2.18 -17.84 10.11
CA VAL A 321 -3.29 -17.18 10.81
C VAL A 321 -4.38 -16.82 9.81
N ASP A 322 -5.63 -17.13 10.16
CA ASP A 322 -6.81 -16.72 9.39
C ASP A 322 -6.70 -15.24 8.95
N PRO A 323 -6.85 -14.94 7.63
CA PRO A 323 -6.71 -13.59 7.11
C PRO A 323 -7.49 -12.54 7.89
N LYS A 324 -8.74 -12.83 8.32
CA LYS A 324 -9.61 -11.85 8.98
C LYS A 324 -9.16 -11.53 10.41
N LYS A 325 -8.38 -12.39 11.05
CA LYS A 325 -7.92 -12.17 12.42
C LYS A 325 -6.82 -11.12 12.45
N ARG A 326 -6.86 -10.27 13.48
CA ARG A 326 -5.73 -9.40 13.83
C ARG A 326 -4.57 -10.25 14.34
N ILE A 327 -3.35 -9.92 13.94
CA ILE A 327 -2.14 -10.66 14.34
C ILE A 327 -1.31 -9.78 15.27
N LEU A 328 -0.85 -10.36 16.38
CA LEU A 328 0.31 -9.85 17.12
C LEU A 328 1.54 -10.57 16.56
N PHE A 329 2.45 -9.85 15.94
CA PHE A 329 3.64 -10.44 15.33
C PHE A 329 4.83 -10.32 16.28
N ASP A 330 5.26 -11.44 16.84
CA ASP A 330 6.49 -11.54 17.63
C ASP A 330 7.57 -12.26 16.80
N PRO A 331 8.66 -11.56 16.43
CA PRO A 331 9.78 -12.16 15.68
C PRO A 331 10.33 -13.43 16.34
N LYS A 332 10.48 -13.44 17.68
CA LYS A 332 11.09 -14.58 18.39
C LYS A 332 10.21 -15.82 18.34
N GLU A 333 8.91 -15.66 18.56
CA GLU A 333 7.96 -16.79 18.45
C GLU A 333 7.86 -17.33 17.02
N SER A 334 8.18 -16.51 16.03
CA SER A 334 8.07 -16.93 14.63
C SER A 334 9.23 -17.82 14.15
N VAL A 335 10.41 -17.73 14.79
CA VAL A 335 11.63 -18.48 14.44
C VAL A 335 11.85 -19.73 15.32
N ASP A 336 10.84 -20.20 16.05
CA ASP A 336 10.97 -21.43 16.84
C ASP A 336 11.16 -22.66 15.93
N PHE A 337 12.11 -23.54 16.26
CA PHE A 337 12.35 -24.83 15.59
C PHE A 337 11.45 -25.95 16.13
N GLN A 338 10.61 -25.66 17.12
CA GLN A 338 9.59 -26.57 17.65
C GLN A 338 8.19 -26.05 17.31
N GLY A 339 7.26 -26.99 17.06
CA GLY A 339 5.84 -26.67 16.86
C GLY A 339 5.47 -26.30 15.42
N ASN A 340 4.40 -25.51 15.28
CA ASN A 340 3.79 -25.19 13.98
C ASN A 340 4.39 -23.90 13.39
N THR A 341 5.62 -24.01 12.88
CA THR A 341 6.42 -22.89 12.36
C THR A 341 7.05 -23.21 10.99
N GLY A 342 7.46 -22.16 10.27
CA GLY A 342 8.18 -22.30 9.01
C GLY A 342 9.51 -23.04 9.15
N PRO A 343 10.38 -22.67 10.12
CA PRO A 343 11.64 -23.36 10.37
C PRO A 343 11.48 -24.84 10.68
N PHE A 344 10.45 -25.24 11.44
CA PHE A 344 10.21 -26.66 11.73
C PHE A 344 9.93 -27.47 10.45
N ILE A 345 9.13 -26.92 9.53
CA ILE A 345 8.84 -27.57 8.23
C ILE A 345 10.11 -27.68 7.40
N GLN A 346 10.90 -26.60 7.32
CA GLN A 346 12.17 -26.59 6.58
C GLN A 346 13.16 -27.60 7.16
N TYR A 347 13.26 -27.67 8.49
CA TYR A 347 14.10 -28.64 9.19
C TYR A 347 13.67 -30.09 8.96
N THR A 348 12.36 -30.35 8.82
CA THR A 348 11.83 -31.70 8.53
C THR A 348 12.04 -32.10 7.07
N TYR A 349 12.10 -31.12 6.16
CA TYR A 349 12.32 -31.35 4.73
C TYR A 349 13.80 -31.63 4.40
N ALA A 350 14.71 -30.90 5.04
CA ALA A 350 16.16 -31.07 4.90
C ALA A 350 16.62 -32.40 5.52
#